data_AF-A0AAD0VHD2-F1
#
_entry.id   AF-A0AAD0VHD2-F1
#
_cell.length_a   1.000
_cell.length_b   1.000
_cell.length_c   1.000
_cell.angle_alpha   90.00
_cell.angle_beta   90.00
_cell.angle_gamma   90.00
#
_symmetry.space_group_name_H-M   'P 1'
#
loop_
_entity.id
_entity.type
_entity.pdbx_description
1 polymer ?
#
loop_
_entity_poly.entity_id
_entity_poly.type
_entity_poly.pdbx_seq_one_letter_code
_entity_poly.pdbx_strand_id
1 'polypeptide(L)'
;MPASRPDLALLPRPSRISSLGGRLTLDRSTTVRALPGAEPAADLLRSLVGPPTGLPLAPSPEGRIVLVLDDGLGGLGEEGYGLTVGPQALRLRAARPAGLLRGVQTIRQLLPAEALSGGAPGPGPWELPCVEITDVPDRPWRGALLDVARHFLPIGYLHRYVDLLALHKLNVLHLHLTDDQGWRMPVDAYPRLTTVGARRARSQKGPGGPEGAEFDSVPHEGAYTKAELRGLVRYAAERGVTVVPEIEMPGHVRAALAAYPELGNRPERRLEVWDRWGVCDTILGVHEEVFAFCRAVLEEVMDVFPSPYIHIGGEECPTTEWEESPAARERAAAEGLAGPAALHGWFMGRIGAFLVERGRIPLGWAVSGTELPLDFTVMAWRDASHARAAARRGHQVIAAYHRRTYLDYAQSGDPYEPVAQPGDPVTLRTVHGYEPAPAEWPPEERARVLGTQGQLWTEYVRTPEEIEYLSYPRLCALADRSWSGGRDGWPGFVERLRHHTARLDALGVPYRPLDARSPATAPTP
;
A
#
# COMPACT_ATOMS: atom_id res chain seq x y z
N MET A 1 -31.99 -17.07 12.34
CA MET A 1 -31.07 -16.08 11.75
C MET A 1 -31.66 -15.63 10.43
N PRO A 2 -31.68 -14.34 10.08
CA PRO A 2 -32.13 -13.94 8.73
C PRO A 2 -31.25 -14.66 7.68
N ALA A 3 -31.88 -15.13 6.60
CA ALA A 3 -31.18 -15.86 5.53
C ALA A 3 -29.99 -15.04 5.01
N SER A 4 -28.86 -15.72 4.73
CA SER A 4 -27.69 -15.07 4.16
C SER A 4 -28.07 -14.44 2.81
N ARG A 5 -27.68 -13.17 2.62
CA ARG A 5 -27.85 -12.44 1.37
C ARG A 5 -26.48 -12.28 0.71
N PRO A 6 -26.08 -13.24 -0.14
CA PRO A 6 -24.72 -13.26 -0.73
C PRO A 6 -24.42 -12.02 -1.57
N ASP A 7 -25.45 -11.39 -2.15
CA ASP A 7 -25.38 -10.14 -2.90
C ASP A 7 -25.06 -8.90 -2.03
N LEU A 8 -25.26 -8.99 -0.70
CA LEU A 8 -24.92 -7.94 0.27
C LEU A 8 -23.64 -8.24 1.06
N ALA A 9 -22.91 -9.28 0.68
CA ALA A 9 -21.62 -9.63 1.26
C ALA A 9 -20.49 -8.72 0.73
N LEU A 10 -20.55 -7.45 1.13
CA LEU A 10 -19.61 -6.39 0.75
C LEU A 10 -18.35 -6.40 1.64
N LEU A 11 -17.18 -6.24 1.03
CA LEU A 11 -15.90 -6.09 1.73
C LEU A 11 -15.13 -4.87 1.22
N PRO A 12 -14.86 -3.87 2.08
CA PRO A 12 -15.20 -3.79 3.50
C PRO A 12 -16.70 -3.61 3.75
N ARG A 13 -17.16 -3.94 4.96
CA ARG A 13 -18.55 -3.70 5.36
C ARG A 13 -18.89 -2.20 5.42
N PRO A 14 -20.01 -1.77 4.80
CA PRO A 14 -20.49 -0.40 4.93
C PRO A 14 -20.93 -0.03 6.36
N SER A 15 -20.81 1.25 6.70
CA SER A 15 -21.26 1.79 7.99
C SER A 15 -22.76 1.55 8.25
N ARG A 16 -23.61 1.74 7.25
CA ARG A 16 -25.03 1.38 7.27
C ARG A 16 -25.45 0.80 5.92
N ILE A 17 -26.24 -0.27 5.97
CA ILE A 17 -26.86 -0.91 4.81
C ILE A 17 -28.28 -1.34 5.16
N SER A 18 -29.23 -1.01 4.30
CA SER A 18 -30.63 -1.41 4.41
C SER A 18 -31.09 -1.98 3.09
N SER A 19 -31.55 -3.23 3.10
CA SER A 19 -32.12 -3.81 1.90
C SER A 19 -33.51 -3.26 1.63
N LEU A 20 -33.76 -2.97 0.37
CA LEU A 20 -35.07 -2.67 -0.18
C LEU A 20 -35.57 -3.87 -1.00
N GLY A 21 -36.88 -3.91 -1.29
CA GLY A 21 -37.45 -4.94 -2.15
C GLY A 21 -37.15 -4.68 -3.63
N GLY A 22 -36.84 -5.74 -4.38
CA GLY A 22 -36.65 -5.69 -5.83
C GLY A 22 -35.18 -5.60 -6.28
N ARG A 23 -35.00 -5.42 -7.59
CA ARG A 23 -33.69 -5.33 -8.26
C ARG A 23 -33.71 -4.26 -9.34
N LEU A 24 -32.54 -3.68 -9.60
CA LEU A 24 -32.27 -2.81 -10.73
C LEU A 24 -31.52 -3.60 -11.80
N THR A 25 -32.13 -3.79 -12.97
CA THR A 25 -31.46 -4.39 -14.13
C THR A 25 -30.76 -3.32 -14.96
N LEU A 26 -29.47 -3.53 -15.22
CA LEU A 26 -28.67 -2.78 -16.18
C LEU A 26 -28.65 -3.52 -17.53
N ASP A 27 -29.07 -2.83 -18.56
CA ASP A 27 -29.04 -3.28 -19.95
C ASP A 27 -28.37 -2.23 -20.85
N ARG A 28 -28.32 -2.48 -22.17
CA ARG A 28 -27.66 -1.59 -23.15
C ARG A 28 -28.25 -0.19 -23.25
N SER A 29 -29.50 0.01 -22.80
CA SER A 29 -30.15 1.33 -22.74
C SER A 29 -29.79 2.11 -21.46
N THR A 30 -29.10 1.47 -20.50
CA THR A 30 -28.67 2.12 -19.27
C THR A 30 -27.66 3.21 -19.56
N THR A 31 -27.95 4.41 -19.08
CA THR A 31 -27.13 5.61 -19.26
C THR A 31 -26.80 6.25 -17.91
N VAL A 32 -25.71 7.03 -17.89
CA VAL A 32 -25.16 7.67 -16.69
C VAL A 32 -25.35 9.18 -16.76
N ARG A 33 -25.94 9.76 -15.72
CA ARG A 33 -26.04 11.19 -15.50
C ARG A 33 -25.00 11.61 -14.45
N ALA A 34 -23.91 12.24 -14.88
CA ALA A 34 -22.98 12.91 -13.98
C ALA A 34 -23.43 14.37 -13.80
N LEU A 35 -23.60 14.81 -12.56
CA LEU A 35 -23.71 16.23 -12.23
C LEU A 35 -22.31 16.88 -12.20
N PRO A 36 -22.21 18.22 -12.27
CA PRO A 36 -20.92 18.90 -12.30
C PRO A 36 -19.97 18.43 -11.20
N GLY A 37 -18.75 18.05 -11.58
CA GLY A 37 -17.71 17.53 -10.69
C GLY A 37 -17.75 16.00 -10.47
N ALA A 38 -18.81 15.32 -10.91
CA ALA A 38 -18.94 13.86 -10.80
C ALA A 38 -18.46 13.10 -12.05
N GLU A 39 -17.98 13.80 -13.09
CA GLU A 39 -17.53 13.23 -14.35
C GLU A 39 -16.41 12.19 -14.16
N PRO A 40 -15.36 12.43 -13.33
CA PRO A 40 -14.32 11.43 -13.11
C PRO A 40 -14.85 10.11 -12.53
N ALA A 41 -15.85 10.16 -11.66
CA ALA A 41 -16.48 8.96 -11.11
C ALA A 41 -17.34 8.23 -12.16
N ALA A 42 -17.97 8.97 -13.09
CA ALA A 42 -18.69 8.39 -14.22
C ALA A 42 -17.73 7.72 -15.21
N ASP A 43 -16.57 8.34 -15.48
CA ASP A 43 -15.51 7.75 -16.29
C ASP A 43 -14.97 6.46 -15.65
N LEU A 44 -14.71 6.48 -14.34
CA LEU A 44 -14.27 5.30 -13.60
C LEU A 44 -15.33 4.18 -13.63
N LEU A 45 -16.60 4.51 -13.42
CA LEU A 45 -17.68 3.53 -13.48
C LEU A 45 -17.73 2.87 -14.86
N ARG A 46 -17.66 3.68 -15.93
CA ARG A 46 -17.63 3.19 -17.31
C ARG A 46 -16.44 2.29 -17.58
N SER A 47 -15.24 2.69 -17.15
CA SER A 47 -14.01 1.91 -17.41
C SER A 47 -13.99 0.59 -16.66
N LEU A 48 -14.57 0.52 -15.46
CA LEU A 48 -14.55 -0.68 -14.62
C LEU A 48 -15.73 -1.62 -14.90
N VAL A 49 -16.91 -1.11 -15.25
CA VAL A 49 -18.13 -1.92 -15.45
C VAL A 49 -18.39 -2.21 -16.93
N GLY A 50 -18.05 -1.29 -17.84
CA GLY A 50 -18.36 -1.42 -19.26
C GLY A 50 -17.74 -2.67 -19.91
N PRO A 51 -16.42 -2.87 -19.83
CA PRO A 51 -15.75 -4.02 -20.46
C PRO A 51 -16.31 -5.39 -20.04
N PRO A 52 -16.42 -5.75 -18.74
CA PRO A 52 -16.92 -7.07 -18.32
C PRO A 52 -18.40 -7.28 -18.65
N THR A 53 -19.20 -6.21 -18.72
CA THR A 53 -20.65 -6.31 -18.92
C THR A 53 -21.09 -6.12 -20.37
N GLY A 54 -20.22 -5.57 -21.22
CA GLY A 54 -20.57 -5.15 -22.58
C GLY A 54 -21.55 -3.97 -22.63
N LEU A 55 -21.78 -3.29 -21.50
CA LEU A 55 -22.68 -2.14 -21.39
C LEU A 55 -21.92 -0.83 -21.70
N PRO A 56 -22.43 0.04 -22.59
CA PRO A 56 -21.75 1.29 -22.91
C PRO A 56 -21.82 2.30 -21.76
N LEU A 57 -22.90 2.25 -20.96
CA LEU A 57 -23.16 3.18 -19.86
C LEU A 57 -22.99 4.65 -20.30
N ALA A 58 -23.52 4.97 -21.49
CA ALA A 58 -23.30 6.24 -22.17
C ALA A 58 -23.81 7.44 -21.34
N PRO A 59 -23.19 8.62 -21.45
CA PRO A 59 -23.65 9.82 -20.76
C PRO A 59 -25.06 10.24 -21.25
N SER A 60 -25.94 10.61 -20.32
CA SER A 60 -27.29 11.13 -20.63
C SER A 60 -27.81 12.03 -19.50
N PRO A 61 -28.46 13.18 -19.80
CA PRO A 61 -29.10 14.01 -18.78
C PRO A 61 -30.27 13.31 -18.06
N GLU A 62 -30.88 12.30 -18.68
CA GLU A 62 -31.94 11.46 -18.14
C GLU A 62 -31.41 10.09 -17.65
N GLY A 63 -30.10 9.97 -17.44
CA GLY A 63 -29.45 8.72 -17.03
C GLY A 63 -30.05 8.09 -15.77
N ARG A 64 -30.24 6.76 -15.82
CA ARG A 64 -30.74 5.94 -14.70
C ARG A 64 -29.72 5.78 -13.58
N ILE A 65 -28.44 5.95 -13.88
CA ILE A 65 -27.35 6.00 -12.90
C ILE A 65 -26.98 7.46 -12.69
N VAL A 66 -27.28 8.02 -11.52
CA VAL A 66 -27.07 9.44 -11.21
C VAL A 66 -25.92 9.59 -10.21
N LEU A 67 -24.87 10.30 -10.60
CA LEU A 67 -23.72 10.62 -9.75
C LEU A 67 -23.76 12.09 -9.35
N VAL A 68 -23.68 12.37 -8.05
CA VAL A 68 -23.85 13.72 -7.50
C VAL A 68 -22.71 14.06 -6.54
N LEU A 69 -21.92 15.06 -6.89
CA LEU A 69 -21.07 15.75 -5.93
C LEU A 69 -21.89 16.86 -5.27
N ASP A 70 -22.05 16.80 -3.95
CA ASP A 70 -22.87 17.73 -3.18
C ASP A 70 -22.14 18.09 -1.88
N ASP A 71 -21.40 19.19 -1.92
CA ASP A 71 -20.65 19.74 -0.79
C ASP A 71 -21.53 20.06 0.43
N GLY A 72 -22.86 20.14 0.26
CA GLY A 72 -23.83 20.33 1.35
C GLY A 72 -24.12 19.06 2.16
N LEU A 73 -23.62 17.89 1.74
CA LEU A 73 -23.80 16.63 2.47
C LEU A 73 -22.94 16.60 3.75
N GLY A 74 -23.57 16.92 4.88
CA GLY A 74 -22.96 16.78 6.20
C GLY A 74 -22.72 15.34 6.63
N GLY A 75 -21.71 15.12 7.49
CA GLY A 75 -21.48 13.84 8.17
C GLY A 75 -20.81 12.74 7.36
N LEU A 76 -20.36 13.02 6.12
CA LEU A 76 -19.69 12.05 5.25
C LEU A 76 -18.16 12.24 5.16
N GLY A 77 -17.62 13.38 5.59
CA GLY A 77 -16.17 13.65 5.52
C GLY A 77 -15.61 13.60 4.10
N GLU A 78 -14.31 13.31 4.00
CA GLU A 78 -13.58 13.35 2.71
C GLU A 78 -13.84 12.16 1.79
N GLU A 79 -14.26 11.02 2.33
CA GLU A 79 -14.36 9.75 1.57
C GLU A 79 -15.72 9.06 1.71
N GLY A 80 -16.65 9.64 2.45
CA GLY A 80 -17.98 9.05 2.65
C GLY A 80 -18.93 9.29 1.48
N TYR A 81 -19.91 8.40 1.37
CA TYR A 81 -20.91 8.45 0.32
C TYR A 81 -22.26 7.87 0.76
N GLY A 82 -23.31 8.31 0.08
CA GLY A 82 -24.64 7.70 0.13
C GLY A 82 -24.96 7.03 -1.21
N LEU A 83 -25.45 5.80 -1.19
CA LEU A 83 -25.86 5.05 -2.36
C LEU A 83 -27.28 4.52 -2.19
N THR A 84 -28.17 4.86 -3.12
CA THR A 84 -29.54 4.35 -3.15
C THR A 84 -29.76 3.64 -4.49
N VAL A 85 -30.13 2.37 -4.43
CA VAL A 85 -30.52 1.55 -5.58
C VAL A 85 -32.01 1.26 -5.46
N GLY A 86 -32.81 1.84 -6.36
CA GLY A 86 -34.22 1.53 -6.53
C GLY A 86 -34.47 0.71 -7.80
N PRO A 87 -35.71 0.26 -8.06
CA PRO A 87 -35.98 -0.62 -9.19
C PRO A 87 -35.78 0.04 -10.56
N GLN A 88 -35.88 1.37 -10.65
CA GLN A 88 -35.75 2.12 -11.91
C GLN A 88 -34.41 2.83 -12.05
N ALA A 89 -33.77 3.23 -10.94
CA ALA A 89 -32.59 4.09 -10.95
C ALA A 89 -31.68 3.84 -9.75
N LEU A 90 -30.41 4.21 -9.91
CA LEU A 90 -29.40 4.25 -8.87
C LEU A 90 -28.91 5.68 -8.70
N ARG A 91 -28.76 6.13 -7.45
CA ARG A 91 -28.14 7.42 -7.13
C ARG A 91 -26.97 7.23 -6.17
N LEU A 92 -25.80 7.71 -6.58
CA LEU A 92 -24.60 7.79 -5.75
C LEU A 92 -24.29 9.28 -5.48
N ARG A 93 -24.12 9.63 -4.21
CA ARG A 93 -23.83 11.00 -3.77
C ARG A 93 -22.67 11.03 -2.77
N ALA A 94 -21.84 12.06 -2.83
CA ALA A 94 -20.78 12.30 -1.86
C ALA A 94 -20.49 13.79 -1.71
N ALA A 95 -19.90 14.18 -0.58
CA ALA A 95 -19.47 15.56 -0.34
C ALA A 95 -18.13 15.89 -1.02
N ARG A 96 -17.35 14.87 -1.38
CA ARG A 96 -16.02 15.01 -1.99
C ARG A 96 -15.81 13.95 -3.07
N PRO A 97 -14.97 14.21 -4.09
CA PRO A 97 -14.76 13.28 -5.21
C PRO A 97 -14.37 11.87 -4.77
N ALA A 98 -13.50 11.74 -3.75
CA ALA A 98 -13.06 10.44 -3.26
C ALA A 98 -14.23 9.56 -2.79
N GLY A 99 -15.26 10.13 -2.15
CA GLY A 99 -16.47 9.40 -1.78
C GLY A 99 -17.22 8.79 -2.96
N LEU A 100 -17.30 9.50 -4.10
CA LEU A 100 -17.86 8.93 -5.32
C LEU A 100 -17.03 7.74 -5.82
N LEU A 101 -15.69 7.84 -5.78
CA LEU A 101 -14.82 6.73 -6.18
C LEU A 101 -15.02 5.50 -5.28
N ARG A 102 -15.19 5.67 -3.96
CA ARG A 102 -15.53 4.58 -3.03
C ARG A 102 -16.89 3.96 -3.33
N GLY A 103 -17.88 4.80 -3.64
CA GLY A 103 -19.21 4.36 -4.03
C GLY A 103 -19.23 3.52 -5.31
N VAL A 104 -18.43 3.89 -6.32
CA VAL A 104 -18.26 3.09 -7.55
C VAL A 104 -17.78 1.68 -7.23
N GLN A 105 -16.86 1.51 -6.27
CA GLN A 105 -16.39 0.19 -5.86
C GLN A 105 -17.48 -0.63 -5.14
N THR A 106 -18.36 0.02 -4.38
CA THR A 106 -19.53 -0.65 -3.82
C THR A 106 -20.53 -1.07 -4.90
N ILE A 107 -20.77 -0.25 -5.92
CA ILE A 107 -21.58 -0.62 -7.09
C ILE A 107 -21.02 -1.87 -7.77
N ARG A 108 -19.69 -1.91 -7.98
CA ARG A 108 -18.99 -3.08 -8.54
C ARG A 108 -19.20 -4.35 -7.71
N GLN A 109 -19.20 -4.25 -6.39
CA GLN A 109 -19.43 -5.42 -5.52
C GLN A 109 -20.90 -5.82 -5.43
N LEU A 110 -21.85 -4.89 -5.63
CA LEU A 110 -23.28 -5.20 -5.66
C LEU A 110 -23.72 -5.90 -6.95
N LEU A 111 -22.96 -5.75 -8.04
CA LEU A 111 -23.14 -6.52 -9.26
C LEU A 111 -22.74 -8.00 -9.04
N PRO A 112 -23.23 -8.93 -9.90
CA PRO A 112 -22.73 -10.30 -9.93
C PRO A 112 -21.20 -10.34 -10.12
N ALA A 113 -20.53 -11.36 -9.57
CA ALA A 113 -19.08 -11.45 -9.59
C ALA A 113 -18.50 -11.46 -11.02
N GLU A 114 -19.24 -12.01 -11.98
CA GLU A 114 -18.91 -12.04 -13.40
C GLU A 114 -18.73 -10.64 -14.00
N ALA A 115 -19.36 -9.61 -13.42
CA ALA A 115 -19.18 -8.21 -13.80
C ALA A 115 -17.80 -7.64 -13.40
N LEU A 116 -16.93 -8.45 -12.80
CA LEU A 116 -15.53 -8.13 -12.50
C LEU A 116 -14.55 -8.88 -13.42
N SER A 117 -15.02 -9.75 -14.31
CA SER A 117 -14.15 -10.58 -15.14
C SER A 117 -13.32 -9.77 -16.13
N GLY A 118 -12.04 -10.13 -16.31
CA GLY A 118 -11.21 -9.58 -17.39
C GLY A 118 -11.48 -10.19 -18.77
N GLY A 119 -12.39 -11.17 -18.86
CA GLY A 119 -12.68 -11.91 -20.09
C GLY A 119 -13.71 -11.25 -21.01
N ALA A 120 -14.20 -12.01 -21.99
CA ALA A 120 -15.25 -11.56 -22.90
C ALA A 120 -16.53 -11.20 -22.11
N PRO A 121 -17.31 -10.20 -22.58
CA PRO A 121 -18.53 -9.79 -21.90
C PRO A 121 -19.48 -10.97 -21.63
N GLY A 122 -19.93 -11.10 -20.38
CA GLY A 122 -20.93 -12.10 -20.02
C GLY A 122 -22.31 -11.81 -20.64
N PRO A 123 -23.19 -12.82 -20.74
CA PRO A 123 -24.53 -12.63 -21.32
C PRO A 123 -25.50 -11.83 -20.43
N GLY A 124 -25.11 -11.45 -19.21
CA GLY A 124 -26.02 -10.94 -18.18
C GLY A 124 -26.96 -12.03 -17.64
N PRO A 125 -28.04 -11.66 -16.93
CA PRO A 125 -28.48 -10.29 -16.64
C PRO A 125 -27.58 -9.58 -15.62
N TRP A 126 -27.39 -8.26 -15.77
CA TRP A 126 -26.62 -7.44 -14.85
C TRP A 126 -27.56 -6.77 -13.86
N GLU A 127 -27.63 -7.28 -12.64
CA GLU A 127 -28.64 -6.84 -11.68
C GLU A 127 -28.05 -6.47 -10.34
N LEU A 128 -28.50 -5.35 -9.78
CA LEU A 128 -28.16 -4.92 -8.44
C LEU A 128 -29.37 -5.10 -7.52
N PRO A 129 -29.20 -5.58 -6.28
CA PRO A 129 -30.27 -5.55 -5.30
C PRO A 129 -30.65 -4.10 -4.98
N CYS A 130 -31.94 -3.84 -4.79
CA CYS A 130 -32.37 -2.54 -4.27
C CYS A 130 -31.88 -2.38 -2.82
N VAL A 131 -31.17 -1.29 -2.54
CA VAL A 131 -30.50 -1.05 -1.25
C VAL A 131 -30.38 0.45 -0.97
N GLU A 132 -30.26 0.79 0.31
CA GLU A 132 -29.79 2.08 0.77
C GLU A 132 -28.53 1.90 1.62
N ILE A 133 -27.47 2.61 1.28
CA ILE A 133 -26.16 2.54 1.91
C ILE A 133 -25.72 3.96 2.29
N THR A 134 -25.22 4.12 3.50
CA THR A 134 -24.44 5.28 3.93
C THR A 134 -23.14 4.77 4.50
N ASP A 135 -22.02 5.29 4.02
CA ASP A 135 -20.73 4.69 4.29
C ASP A 135 -19.64 5.73 4.46
N VAL A 136 -18.77 5.50 5.44
CA VAL A 136 -17.62 6.34 5.82
C VAL A 136 -16.50 5.42 6.33
N PRO A 137 -15.22 5.73 6.08
CA PRO A 137 -14.11 4.97 6.65
C PRO A 137 -13.94 5.26 8.15
N ASP A 138 -13.55 4.25 8.93
CA ASP A 138 -13.11 4.40 10.33
C ASP A 138 -11.78 5.15 10.42
N ARG A 139 -10.85 4.88 9.50
CA ARG A 139 -9.51 5.47 9.47
C ARG A 139 -9.21 6.19 8.17
N PRO A 140 -8.64 7.41 8.20
CA PRO A 140 -8.24 8.13 6.98
C PRO A 140 -7.06 7.49 6.25
N TRP A 141 -6.16 6.75 6.93
CA TRP A 141 -5.05 6.04 6.29
C TRP A 141 -5.31 4.54 6.18
N ARG A 142 -5.34 4.00 4.95
CA ARG A 142 -5.58 2.58 4.67
C ARG A 142 -4.65 2.14 3.55
N GLY A 143 -3.44 1.75 3.93
CA GLY A 143 -2.34 1.55 2.99
C GLY A 143 -1.99 0.10 2.71
N ALA A 144 -1.24 -0.09 1.62
CA ALA A 144 -0.43 -1.28 1.39
C ALA A 144 0.94 -0.85 0.86
N LEU A 145 2.02 -1.37 1.46
CA LEU A 145 3.37 -1.28 0.91
C LEU A 145 3.61 -2.42 -0.08
N LEU A 146 4.22 -2.07 -1.21
CA LEU A 146 4.75 -3.03 -2.16
C LEU A 146 6.24 -2.74 -2.42
N ASP A 147 7.08 -3.71 -2.07
CA ASP A 147 8.51 -3.69 -2.33
C ASP A 147 8.82 -4.07 -3.77
N VAL A 148 9.32 -3.10 -4.53
CA VAL A 148 9.81 -3.29 -5.90
C VAL A 148 11.34 -3.20 -5.99
N ALA A 149 12.00 -2.92 -4.86
CA ALA A 149 13.45 -2.83 -4.76
C ALA A 149 14.09 -4.23 -4.69
N ARG A 150 13.55 -5.15 -3.89
CA ARG A 150 14.10 -6.51 -3.76
C ARG A 150 13.82 -7.34 -5.02
N HIS A 151 12.59 -7.30 -5.54
CA HIS A 151 12.26 -7.82 -6.87
C HIS A 151 11.43 -6.80 -7.69
N PHE A 152 11.98 -6.40 -8.84
CA PHE A 152 11.31 -5.48 -9.75
C PHE A 152 10.02 -6.05 -10.33
N LEU A 153 8.97 -5.22 -10.36
CA LEU A 153 7.66 -5.56 -10.92
C LEU A 153 7.34 -4.68 -12.14
N PRO A 154 6.80 -5.25 -13.22
CA PRO A 154 6.38 -4.48 -14.39
C PRO A 154 5.32 -3.42 -14.05
N ILE A 155 5.35 -2.28 -14.75
CA ILE A 155 4.39 -1.17 -14.50
C ILE A 155 2.92 -1.60 -14.64
N GLY A 156 2.62 -2.49 -15.59
CA GLY A 156 1.27 -3.02 -15.78
C GLY A 156 0.76 -3.78 -14.56
N TYR A 157 1.64 -4.43 -13.81
CA TYR A 157 1.27 -5.07 -12.55
C TYR A 157 0.95 -4.05 -11.46
N LEU A 158 1.68 -2.93 -11.38
CA LEU A 158 1.37 -1.86 -10.42
C LEU A 158 -0.03 -1.26 -10.65
N HIS A 159 -0.47 -1.13 -11.92
CA HIS A 159 -1.85 -0.77 -12.23
C HIS A 159 -2.85 -1.80 -11.69
N ARG A 160 -2.60 -3.09 -11.89
CA ARG A 160 -3.44 -4.18 -11.34
C ARG A 160 -3.49 -4.12 -9.82
N TYR A 161 -2.36 -3.91 -9.15
CA TYR A 161 -2.31 -3.81 -7.70
C TYR A 161 -3.17 -2.63 -7.20
N VAL A 162 -3.07 -1.46 -7.86
CA VAL A 162 -3.93 -0.29 -7.58
C VAL A 162 -5.41 -0.61 -7.75
N ASP A 163 -5.81 -1.35 -8.80
CA ASP A 163 -7.21 -1.76 -9.00
C ASP A 163 -7.72 -2.63 -7.85
N LEU A 164 -6.89 -3.55 -7.37
CA LEU A 164 -7.22 -4.42 -6.24
C LEU A 164 -7.28 -3.64 -4.92
N LEU A 165 -6.37 -2.68 -4.67
CA LEU A 165 -6.45 -1.78 -3.52
C LEU A 165 -7.75 -0.96 -3.54
N ALA A 166 -8.06 -0.35 -4.68
CA ALA A 166 -9.23 0.49 -4.84
C ALA A 166 -10.54 -0.29 -4.64
N LEU A 167 -10.66 -1.51 -5.19
CA LEU A 167 -11.83 -2.37 -4.99
C LEU A 167 -12.13 -2.60 -3.50
N HIS A 168 -11.08 -2.71 -2.68
CA HIS A 168 -11.16 -2.91 -1.24
C HIS A 168 -11.13 -1.60 -0.44
N LYS A 169 -11.24 -0.45 -1.12
CA LYS A 169 -11.25 0.90 -0.52
C LYS A 169 -9.98 1.25 0.28
N LEU A 170 -8.86 0.57 0.02
CA LEU A 170 -7.53 1.00 0.43
C LEU A 170 -7.14 2.23 -0.41
N ASN A 171 -6.53 3.24 0.22
CA ASN A 171 -6.33 4.55 -0.39
C ASN A 171 -4.86 4.97 -0.51
N VAL A 172 -3.93 4.15 -0.04
CA VAL A 172 -2.49 4.40 -0.18
C VAL A 172 -1.80 3.19 -0.78
N LEU A 173 -1.05 3.42 -1.85
CA LEU A 173 0.04 2.56 -2.29
C LEU A 173 1.35 3.17 -1.78
N HIS A 174 1.98 2.51 -0.81
CA HIS A 174 3.33 2.86 -0.38
C HIS A 174 4.32 2.10 -1.28
N LEU A 175 5.04 2.82 -2.14
CA LEU A 175 5.90 2.21 -3.15
C LEU A 175 7.37 2.29 -2.72
N HIS A 176 7.90 1.16 -2.28
CA HIS A 176 9.28 1.03 -1.82
C HIS A 176 10.22 0.86 -3.02
N LEU A 177 10.83 1.97 -3.44
CA LEU A 177 11.52 2.12 -4.73
C LEU A 177 13.02 1.85 -4.69
N THR A 178 13.63 1.83 -3.51
CA THR A 178 15.09 1.75 -3.37
C THR A 178 15.45 0.93 -2.16
N ASP A 179 16.45 0.06 -2.32
CA ASP A 179 17.05 -0.68 -1.22
C ASP A 179 18.48 -1.10 -1.60
N ASP A 180 19.12 -1.91 -0.78
CA ASP A 180 20.45 -2.45 -1.01
C ASP A 180 20.57 -3.28 -2.29
N GLN A 181 19.49 -4.00 -2.66
CA GLN A 181 19.45 -4.94 -3.78
C GLN A 181 18.91 -4.32 -5.08
N GLY A 182 18.54 -3.04 -5.07
CA GLY A 182 18.05 -2.38 -6.27
C GLY A 182 17.57 -0.94 -6.09
N TRP A 183 17.84 -0.11 -7.10
CA TRP A 183 17.31 1.24 -7.23
C TRP A 183 16.40 1.36 -8.45
N ARG A 184 15.12 1.73 -8.25
CA ARG A 184 14.08 1.61 -9.29
C ARG A 184 13.60 2.91 -9.93
N MET A 185 14.02 4.08 -9.43
CA MET A 185 13.59 5.37 -9.97
C MET A 185 14.76 6.16 -10.61
N PRO A 186 14.67 6.63 -11.85
CA PRO A 186 15.75 7.42 -12.46
C PRO A 186 15.81 8.81 -11.84
N VAL A 187 17.05 9.29 -11.66
CA VAL A 187 17.36 10.64 -11.20
C VAL A 187 18.32 11.25 -12.21
N ASP A 188 17.94 12.35 -12.85
CA ASP A 188 18.63 12.91 -14.02
C ASP A 188 20.05 13.36 -13.67
N ALA A 189 20.23 13.93 -12.47
CA ALA A 189 21.55 14.30 -11.95
C ALA A 189 22.43 13.08 -11.62
N TYR A 190 21.83 11.91 -11.39
CA TYR A 190 22.50 10.69 -10.96
C TYR A 190 22.11 9.46 -11.82
N PRO A 191 22.43 9.46 -13.12
CA PRO A 191 21.98 8.42 -14.05
C PRO A 191 22.47 7.02 -13.69
N ARG A 192 23.60 6.89 -12.97
CA ARG A 192 24.14 5.57 -12.57
C ARG A 192 23.27 4.86 -11.53
N LEU A 193 22.34 5.56 -10.88
CA LEU A 193 21.39 4.91 -9.98
C LEU A 193 20.57 3.84 -10.69
N THR A 194 20.19 4.05 -11.96
CA THR A 194 19.46 3.05 -12.74
C THR A 194 20.33 2.31 -13.76
N THR A 195 21.46 2.87 -14.22
CA THR A 195 22.36 2.11 -15.12
C THR A 195 23.25 1.12 -14.37
N VAL A 196 23.52 1.34 -13.07
CA VAL A 196 24.27 0.43 -12.19
C VAL A 196 23.37 -0.08 -11.07
N GLY A 197 22.79 0.81 -10.26
CA GLY A 197 22.04 0.45 -9.04
C GLY A 197 20.77 -0.38 -9.27
N ALA A 198 20.24 -0.42 -10.49
CA ALA A 198 19.08 -1.25 -10.83
C ALA A 198 19.43 -2.73 -11.09
N ARG A 199 20.71 -3.12 -11.11
CA ARG A 199 21.16 -4.43 -11.57
C ARG A 199 22.00 -5.14 -10.51
N ARG A 200 21.68 -6.40 -10.24
CA ARG A 200 22.53 -7.31 -9.44
C ARG A 200 22.79 -8.61 -10.20
N ALA A 201 23.93 -9.22 -9.93
CA ALA A 201 24.41 -10.38 -10.70
C ALA A 201 23.63 -11.68 -10.41
N ARG A 202 23.06 -11.79 -9.20
CA ARG A 202 22.34 -12.96 -8.70
C ARG A 202 21.51 -12.58 -7.48
N SER A 203 20.70 -13.51 -6.98
CA SER A 203 19.91 -13.32 -5.76
C SER A 203 20.07 -14.49 -4.79
N GLN A 204 20.10 -14.20 -3.50
CA GLN A 204 20.03 -15.21 -2.46
C GLN A 204 18.72 -16.01 -2.55
N LYS A 205 18.82 -17.32 -2.32
CA LYS A 205 17.68 -18.24 -2.23
C LYS A 205 17.29 -18.45 -0.77
N GLY A 206 16.04 -18.14 -0.45
CA GLY A 206 15.44 -18.40 0.86
C GLY A 206 16.13 -17.70 2.04
N PRO A 207 15.65 -17.95 3.27
CA PRO A 207 16.04 -17.22 4.48
C PRO A 207 17.37 -17.68 5.10
N GLY A 208 18.33 -18.15 4.29
CA GLY A 208 19.64 -18.58 4.77
C GLY A 208 20.41 -17.45 5.46
N GLY A 209 21.08 -17.77 6.57
CA GLY A 209 21.98 -16.84 7.25
C GLY A 209 23.26 -16.55 6.44
N PRO A 210 24.14 -15.66 6.93
CA PRO A 210 25.37 -15.28 6.23
C PRO A 210 26.25 -16.49 5.88
N GLU A 211 26.29 -17.49 6.77
CA GLU A 211 26.95 -18.77 6.57
C GLU A 211 26.00 -19.74 5.86
N GLY A 212 26.34 -20.14 4.62
CA GLY A 212 25.59 -21.14 3.88
C GLY A 212 24.44 -20.61 3.00
N ALA A 213 24.32 -19.29 2.80
CA ALA A 213 23.38 -18.74 1.81
C ALA A 213 23.66 -19.30 0.41
N GLU A 214 22.63 -19.87 -0.21
CA GLU A 214 22.66 -20.28 -1.61
C GLU A 214 22.23 -19.12 -2.51
N PHE A 215 22.74 -19.10 -3.74
CA PHE A 215 22.39 -18.10 -4.74
C PHE A 215 21.82 -18.76 -5.98
N ASP A 216 20.93 -18.06 -6.67
CA ASP A 216 20.67 -18.37 -8.07
C ASP A 216 21.81 -17.87 -8.97
N SER A 217 21.68 -18.15 -10.26
CA SER A 217 22.61 -17.73 -11.29
C SER A 217 21.93 -16.78 -12.27
N VAL A 218 20.89 -16.06 -11.82
CA VAL A 218 20.02 -15.24 -12.67
C VAL A 218 20.26 -13.78 -12.34
N PRO A 219 20.88 -13.00 -13.24
CA PRO A 219 20.93 -11.56 -13.09
C PRO A 219 19.52 -10.98 -12.95
N HIS A 220 19.35 -10.06 -12.01
CA HIS A 220 18.08 -9.37 -11.78
C HIS A 220 18.25 -7.89 -12.05
N GLU A 221 17.35 -7.34 -12.86
CA GLU A 221 17.38 -5.94 -13.25
C GLU A 221 15.98 -5.35 -13.43
N GLY A 222 15.92 -4.02 -13.37
CA GLY A 222 14.71 -3.27 -13.71
C GLY A 222 14.68 -1.90 -13.04
N ALA A 223 14.21 -0.90 -13.77
CA ALA A 223 13.91 0.42 -13.26
C ALA A 223 12.75 0.99 -14.07
N TYR A 224 11.94 1.82 -13.42
CA TYR A 224 10.88 2.56 -14.08
C TYR A 224 11.46 3.75 -14.85
N THR A 225 10.67 4.32 -15.74
CA THR A 225 10.88 5.67 -16.25
C THR A 225 10.05 6.67 -15.43
N LYS A 226 10.43 7.94 -15.42
CA LYS A 226 9.57 9.00 -14.83
C LYS A 226 8.18 9.04 -15.49
N ALA A 227 8.10 8.74 -16.79
CA ALA A 227 6.84 8.71 -17.53
C ALA A 227 5.92 7.58 -17.04
N GLU A 228 6.46 6.39 -16.81
CA GLU A 228 5.72 5.26 -16.21
C GLU A 228 5.24 5.59 -14.80
N LEU A 229 6.10 6.16 -13.95
CA LEU A 229 5.73 6.54 -12.58
C LEU A 229 4.66 7.64 -12.55
N ARG A 230 4.77 8.67 -13.40
CA ARG A 230 3.70 9.69 -13.55
C ARG A 230 2.41 9.07 -14.08
N GLY A 231 2.50 8.09 -14.97
CA GLY A 231 1.37 7.31 -15.46
C GLY A 231 0.68 6.55 -14.33
N LEU A 232 1.44 5.84 -13.50
CA LEU A 232 0.93 5.12 -12.33
C LEU A 232 0.28 6.07 -11.32
N VAL A 233 0.91 7.20 -11.02
CA VAL A 233 0.35 8.23 -10.12
C VAL A 233 -1.02 8.71 -10.62
N ARG A 234 -1.14 9.04 -11.90
CA ARG A 234 -2.42 9.44 -12.50
C ARG A 234 -3.45 8.30 -12.44
N TYR A 235 -3.05 7.10 -12.82
CA TYR A 235 -3.90 5.91 -12.80
C TYR A 235 -4.45 5.61 -11.40
N ALA A 236 -3.61 5.75 -10.38
CA ALA A 236 -3.97 5.59 -8.98
C ALA A 236 -4.92 6.70 -8.49
N ALA A 237 -4.64 7.96 -8.84
CA ALA A 237 -5.50 9.09 -8.47
C ALA A 237 -6.93 8.94 -9.03
N GLU A 238 -7.08 8.47 -10.27
CA GLU A 238 -8.39 8.17 -10.89
C GLU A 238 -9.20 7.12 -10.11
N ARG A 239 -8.53 6.29 -9.30
CA ARG A 239 -9.12 5.25 -8.43
C ARG A 239 -9.16 5.64 -6.95
N GLY A 240 -8.77 6.86 -6.63
CA GLY A 240 -8.69 7.37 -5.27
C GLY A 240 -7.59 6.70 -4.46
N VAL A 241 -6.49 6.30 -5.09
CA VAL A 241 -5.30 5.77 -4.41
C VAL A 241 -4.18 6.79 -4.54
N THR A 242 -3.60 7.18 -3.41
CA THR A 242 -2.40 8.02 -3.37
C THR A 242 -1.17 7.13 -3.44
N VAL A 243 -0.21 7.46 -4.30
CA VAL A 243 1.09 6.77 -4.34
C VAL A 243 2.08 7.55 -3.48
N VAL A 244 2.50 6.96 -2.37
CA VAL A 244 3.52 7.49 -1.47
C VAL A 244 4.85 6.85 -1.87
N PRO A 245 5.83 7.59 -2.40
CA PRO A 245 7.14 7.03 -2.73
C PRO A 245 7.98 6.87 -1.46
N GLU A 246 8.84 5.86 -1.45
CA GLU A 246 9.90 5.69 -0.47
C GLU A 246 11.27 5.65 -1.12
N ILE A 247 12.17 6.51 -0.61
CA ILE A 247 13.59 6.47 -0.92
C ILE A 247 14.34 6.25 0.40
N GLU A 248 14.90 5.07 0.57
CA GLU A 248 15.64 4.66 1.76
C GLU A 248 16.85 5.56 2.03
N MET A 249 16.98 5.99 3.28
CA MET A 249 18.16 6.68 3.80
C MET A 249 18.16 6.70 5.34
N PRO A 250 19.34 6.75 6.01
CA PRO A 250 20.68 6.61 5.45
C PRO A 250 21.16 5.15 5.33
N GLY A 251 20.39 4.18 5.85
CA GLY A 251 20.55 2.74 5.60
C GLY A 251 19.88 2.29 4.30
N HIS A 252 19.94 1.00 3.98
CA HIS A 252 19.33 0.42 2.77
C HIS A 252 19.71 1.12 1.45
N VAL A 253 20.97 1.54 1.33
CA VAL A 253 21.49 2.39 0.25
C VAL A 253 22.59 1.74 -0.57
N ARG A 254 22.86 0.44 -0.39
CA ARG A 254 23.97 -0.24 -1.06
C ARG A 254 23.90 -0.13 -2.58
N ALA A 255 22.72 -0.11 -3.19
CA ALA A 255 22.55 0.11 -4.62
C ALA A 255 23.04 1.50 -5.07
N ALA A 256 22.75 2.54 -4.28
CA ALA A 256 23.24 3.90 -4.53
C ALA A 256 24.76 3.98 -4.36
N LEU A 257 25.31 3.32 -3.33
CA LEU A 257 26.74 3.31 -3.05
C LEU A 257 27.55 2.48 -4.07
N ALA A 258 26.96 1.46 -4.68
CA ALA A 258 27.56 0.77 -5.83
C ALA A 258 27.62 1.67 -7.07
N ALA A 259 26.60 2.52 -7.26
CA ALA A 259 26.55 3.50 -8.34
C ALA A 259 27.45 4.71 -8.10
N TYR A 260 27.58 5.19 -6.86
CA TYR A 260 28.33 6.37 -6.48
C TYR A 260 29.06 6.12 -5.14
N PRO A 261 30.21 5.43 -5.15
CA PRO A 261 30.96 5.09 -3.94
C PRO A 261 31.36 6.30 -3.10
N GLU A 262 31.53 7.47 -3.73
CA GLU A 262 31.84 8.74 -3.08
C GLU A 262 30.82 9.16 -2.01
N LEU A 263 29.59 8.65 -2.06
CA LEU A 263 28.53 8.95 -1.08
C LEU A 263 28.69 8.17 0.24
N GLY A 264 29.58 7.18 0.31
CA GLY A 264 29.78 6.32 1.48
C GLY A 264 30.84 6.83 2.46
N ASN A 265 31.11 6.04 3.50
CA ASN A 265 32.17 6.35 4.49
C ASN A 265 33.58 5.94 4.05
N ARG A 266 33.68 5.09 3.01
CA ARG A 266 34.93 4.55 2.46
C ARG A 266 34.88 4.61 0.92
N PRO A 267 35.05 5.80 0.31
CA PRO A 267 34.80 6.02 -1.12
C PRO A 267 35.73 5.23 -2.05
N GLU A 268 36.89 4.80 -1.55
CA GLU A 268 37.83 3.90 -2.24
C GLU A 268 37.32 2.45 -2.34
N ARG A 269 36.35 2.06 -1.49
CA ARG A 269 35.80 0.71 -1.45
C ARG A 269 34.82 0.52 -2.60
N ARG A 270 35.18 -0.31 -3.58
CA ARG A 270 34.26 -0.70 -4.65
C ARG A 270 33.21 -1.65 -4.11
N LEU A 271 31.95 -1.31 -4.37
CA LEU A 271 30.80 -2.08 -3.95
C LEU A 271 30.03 -2.57 -5.17
N GLU A 272 29.48 -3.77 -5.04
CA GLU A 272 28.42 -4.26 -5.92
C GLU A 272 27.06 -4.02 -5.25
N VAL A 273 26.02 -3.92 -6.08
CA VAL A 273 24.62 -3.98 -5.62
C VAL A 273 24.43 -5.28 -4.87
N TRP A 274 23.76 -5.25 -3.73
CA TRP A 274 23.75 -6.39 -2.83
C TRP A 274 22.97 -7.57 -3.42
N ASP A 275 23.52 -8.77 -3.29
CA ASP A 275 22.91 -10.01 -3.78
C ASP A 275 22.24 -10.83 -2.67
N ARG A 276 22.25 -10.30 -1.44
CA ARG A 276 21.77 -10.95 -0.20
C ARG A 276 20.67 -10.15 0.48
N TRP A 277 19.98 -10.82 1.40
CA TRP A 277 18.92 -10.24 2.24
C TRP A 277 19.45 -9.91 3.64
N GLY A 278 18.75 -9.04 4.35
CA GLY A 278 19.06 -8.64 5.72
C GLY A 278 19.50 -7.18 5.85
N VAL A 279 20.26 -6.88 6.89
CA VAL A 279 20.69 -5.51 7.23
C VAL A 279 22.11 -5.27 6.73
N CYS A 280 22.30 -4.30 5.84
CA CYS A 280 23.61 -3.90 5.36
C CYS A 280 24.28 -2.93 6.34
N ASP A 281 25.57 -3.14 6.62
CA ASP A 281 26.39 -2.24 7.45
C ASP A 281 26.89 -1.00 6.69
N THR A 282 26.68 -0.97 5.39
CA THR A 282 27.20 0.04 4.48
C THR A 282 26.16 1.12 4.25
N ILE A 283 26.38 2.28 4.85
CA ILE A 283 25.43 3.38 4.93
C ILE A 283 25.97 4.65 4.29
N LEU A 284 25.10 5.63 4.04
CA LEU A 284 25.53 6.94 3.54
C LEU A 284 26.51 7.62 4.51
N GLY A 285 27.44 8.41 3.98
CA GLY A 285 28.25 9.33 4.77
C GLY A 285 27.45 10.52 5.30
N VAL A 286 28.11 11.40 6.04
CA VAL A 286 27.49 12.63 6.62
C VAL A 286 28.16 13.93 6.15
N HIS A 287 28.86 13.86 5.01
CA HIS A 287 29.48 15.01 4.35
C HIS A 287 28.46 15.73 3.43
N GLU A 288 28.74 16.97 3.02
CA GLU A 288 27.74 17.82 2.37
C GLU A 288 27.31 17.33 0.98
N GLU A 289 28.19 16.62 0.26
CA GLU A 289 27.89 16.00 -1.02
C GLU A 289 26.79 14.95 -0.90
N VAL A 290 26.70 14.21 0.22
CA VAL A 290 25.59 13.29 0.49
C VAL A 290 24.27 14.06 0.61
N PHE A 291 24.26 15.17 1.34
CA PHE A 291 23.05 15.98 1.46
C PHE A 291 22.67 16.65 0.14
N ALA A 292 23.64 17.04 -0.69
CA ALA A 292 23.36 17.51 -2.04
C ALA A 292 22.71 16.42 -2.90
N PHE A 293 23.23 15.19 -2.82
CA PHE A 293 22.63 14.01 -3.46
C PHE A 293 21.20 13.78 -2.99
N CYS A 294 20.96 13.65 -1.68
CA CYS A 294 19.63 13.41 -1.13
C CYS A 294 18.63 14.50 -1.56
N ARG A 295 19.02 15.78 -1.54
CA ARG A 295 18.16 16.88 -1.98
C ARG A 295 17.79 16.79 -3.46
N ALA A 296 18.76 16.52 -4.32
CA ALA A 296 18.53 16.38 -5.76
C ALA A 296 17.61 15.18 -6.07
N VAL A 297 17.83 14.04 -5.41
CA VAL A 297 16.93 12.87 -5.52
C VAL A 297 15.51 13.24 -5.10
N LEU A 298 15.36 13.84 -3.92
CA LEU A 298 14.05 14.16 -3.37
C LEU A 298 13.32 15.23 -4.20
N GLU A 299 14.02 16.20 -4.79
CA GLU A 299 13.44 17.16 -5.74
C GLU A 299 12.77 16.46 -6.92
N GLU A 300 13.44 15.49 -7.54
CA GLU A 300 12.87 14.73 -8.65
C GLU A 300 11.74 13.78 -8.20
N VAL A 301 11.82 13.25 -6.99
CA VAL A 301 10.73 12.49 -6.35
C VAL A 301 9.49 13.37 -6.19
N MET A 302 9.60 14.57 -5.64
CA MET A 302 8.46 15.47 -5.47
C MET A 302 7.87 15.99 -6.79
N ASP A 303 8.66 16.02 -7.86
CA ASP A 303 8.22 16.36 -9.23
C ASP A 303 7.40 15.23 -9.88
N VAL A 304 7.68 13.97 -9.53
CA VAL A 304 6.92 12.81 -10.03
C VAL A 304 5.71 12.51 -9.16
N PHE A 305 5.85 12.62 -7.84
CA PHE A 305 4.86 12.19 -6.86
C PHE A 305 4.19 13.40 -6.19
N PRO A 306 2.90 13.66 -6.47
CA PRO A 306 2.17 14.78 -5.86
C PRO A 306 1.76 14.51 -4.41
N SER A 307 1.96 13.30 -3.88
CA SER A 307 1.65 12.93 -2.50
C SER A 307 2.21 13.97 -1.52
N PRO A 308 1.43 14.41 -0.52
CA PRO A 308 1.97 15.27 0.53
C PRO A 308 3.02 14.52 1.37
N TYR A 309 2.89 13.18 1.49
CA TYR A 309 3.84 12.33 2.19
C TYR A 309 4.95 11.84 1.27
N ILE A 310 6.19 11.93 1.74
CA ILE A 310 7.37 11.27 1.16
C ILE A 310 7.99 10.41 2.26
N HIS A 311 8.12 9.11 2.01
CA HIS A 311 8.79 8.20 2.94
C HIS A 311 10.29 8.22 2.70
N ILE A 312 11.08 8.33 3.76
CA ILE A 312 12.55 8.40 3.66
C ILE A 312 13.27 7.28 4.42
N GLY A 313 12.56 6.18 4.70
CA GLY A 313 13.11 5.04 5.42
C GLY A 313 13.43 5.37 6.89
N GLY A 314 14.60 4.93 7.33
CA GLY A 314 15.25 5.34 8.58
C GLY A 314 15.42 4.23 9.62
N GLU A 315 14.89 3.05 9.36
CA GLU A 315 15.15 1.82 10.10
C GLU A 315 16.53 1.21 9.79
N GLU A 316 16.86 0.14 10.52
CA GLU A 316 17.94 -0.80 10.20
C GLU A 316 19.21 -0.15 9.63
N CYS A 317 19.67 0.91 10.30
CA CYS A 317 20.87 1.66 9.94
C CYS A 317 21.96 1.42 11.01
N PRO A 318 22.81 0.37 10.86
CA PRO A 318 23.92 0.14 11.76
C PRO A 318 24.93 1.29 11.67
N THR A 319 25.14 2.00 12.77
CA THR A 319 26.02 3.17 12.81
C THR A 319 27.52 2.83 12.87
N THR A 320 27.89 1.55 12.71
CA THR A 320 29.27 1.06 12.81
C THR A 320 30.23 1.82 11.90
N GLU A 321 29.87 2.06 10.63
CA GLU A 321 30.73 2.82 9.72
C GLU A 321 30.91 4.28 10.14
N TRP A 322 29.89 4.91 10.72
CA TRP A 322 30.01 6.26 11.28
C TRP A 322 30.89 6.27 12.53
N GLU A 323 30.78 5.26 13.38
CA GLU A 323 31.61 5.14 14.58
C GLU A 323 33.09 5.01 14.23
N GLU A 324 33.43 4.38 13.11
CA GLU A 324 34.80 4.23 12.61
C GLU A 324 35.28 5.42 11.76
N SER A 325 34.36 6.19 11.16
CA SER A 325 34.66 7.27 10.22
C SER A 325 35.17 8.54 10.93
N PRO A 326 36.39 9.04 10.60
CA PRO A 326 36.89 10.30 11.10
C PRO A 326 35.97 11.49 10.77
N ALA A 327 35.44 11.52 9.54
CA ALA A 327 34.54 12.58 9.09
C ALA A 327 33.21 12.59 9.88
N ALA A 328 32.68 11.41 10.22
CA ALA A 328 31.48 11.31 11.03
C ALA A 328 31.73 11.76 12.48
N ARG A 329 32.88 11.40 13.07
CA ARG A 329 33.27 11.90 14.41
C ARG A 329 33.42 13.41 14.43
N GLU A 330 34.07 13.98 13.42
CA GLU A 330 34.20 15.43 13.27
C GLU A 330 32.83 16.10 13.12
N ARG A 331 31.95 15.55 12.28
CA ARG A 331 30.57 16.03 12.14
C ARG A 331 29.83 15.99 13.47
N ALA A 332 29.86 14.87 14.17
CA ALA A 332 29.17 14.74 15.47
C ALA A 332 29.66 15.80 16.47
N ALA A 333 30.98 16.06 16.53
CA ALA A 333 31.55 17.10 17.37
C ALA A 333 31.13 18.51 16.93
N ALA A 334 31.14 18.81 15.63
CA ALA A 334 30.74 20.11 15.07
C ALA A 334 29.27 20.45 15.37
N GLU A 335 28.41 19.43 15.36
CA GLU A 335 26.96 19.57 15.63
C GLU A 335 26.63 19.43 17.13
N GLY A 336 27.64 19.26 18.00
CA GLY A 336 27.45 19.16 19.46
C GLY A 336 26.72 17.89 19.90
N LEU A 337 26.81 16.80 19.13
CA LEU A 337 26.16 15.52 19.41
C LEU A 337 27.02 14.66 20.35
N ALA A 338 26.36 13.76 21.09
CA ALA A 338 27.03 12.86 22.05
C ALA A 338 28.03 11.87 21.40
N GLY A 339 27.91 11.64 20.09
CA GLY A 339 28.79 10.79 19.30
C GLY A 339 28.19 10.41 17.95
N PRO A 340 28.91 9.63 17.12
CA PRO A 340 28.48 9.27 15.78
C PRO A 340 27.12 8.55 15.70
N ALA A 341 26.76 7.74 16.70
CA ALA A 341 25.44 7.08 16.73
C ALA A 341 24.27 8.09 16.72
N ALA A 342 24.44 9.27 17.33
CA ALA A 342 23.44 10.32 17.34
C ALA A 342 23.27 11.03 15.98
N LEU A 343 24.16 10.78 15.01
CA LEU A 343 24.04 11.32 13.65
C LEU A 343 22.82 10.77 12.92
N HIS A 344 22.27 9.62 13.31
CA HIS A 344 21.07 9.07 12.70
C HIS A 344 19.89 10.05 12.80
N GLY A 345 19.54 10.44 14.03
CA GLY A 345 18.47 11.40 14.25
C GLY A 345 18.74 12.78 13.64
N TRP A 346 20.00 13.22 13.65
CA TRP A 346 20.42 14.47 12.99
C TRP A 346 20.27 14.41 11.47
N PHE A 347 20.69 13.31 10.84
CA PHE A 347 20.55 13.10 9.39
C PHE A 347 19.08 13.11 8.99
N MET A 348 18.25 12.32 9.68
CA MET A 348 16.81 12.28 9.45
C MET A 348 16.18 13.65 9.64
N GLY A 349 16.62 14.42 10.63
CA GLY A 349 16.13 15.77 10.86
C GLY A 349 16.51 16.77 9.78
N ARG A 350 17.72 16.71 9.22
CA ARG A 350 18.08 17.57 8.07
C ARG A 350 17.24 17.27 6.84
N ILE A 351 17.03 15.99 6.52
CA ILE A 351 16.20 15.60 5.38
C ILE A 351 14.72 15.95 5.61
N GLY A 352 14.22 15.71 6.82
CA GLY A 352 12.86 16.07 7.20
C GLY A 352 12.61 17.57 7.08
N ALA A 353 13.52 18.42 7.58
CA ALA A 353 13.42 19.86 7.45
C ALA A 353 13.36 20.31 5.98
N PHE A 354 14.19 19.72 5.13
CA PHE A 354 14.16 19.98 3.69
C PHE A 354 12.80 19.64 3.04
N LEU A 355 12.18 18.53 3.42
CA LEU A 355 10.85 18.15 2.95
C LEU A 355 9.78 19.13 3.43
N VAL A 356 9.83 19.52 4.70
CA VAL A 356 8.90 20.51 5.29
C VAL A 356 9.00 21.87 4.59
N GLU A 357 10.22 22.35 4.31
CA GLU A 357 10.45 23.59 3.56
C GLU A 357 9.84 23.57 2.15
N ARG A 358 9.67 22.37 1.57
CA ARG A 358 9.04 22.14 0.25
C ARG A 358 7.55 21.79 0.35
N GLY A 359 6.95 21.94 1.52
CA GLY A 359 5.53 21.69 1.75
C GLY A 359 5.16 20.20 1.75
N ARG A 360 6.13 19.31 2.01
CA ARG A 360 5.90 17.88 2.17
C ARG A 360 5.93 17.47 3.63
N ILE A 361 5.29 16.36 3.93
CA ILE A 361 5.23 15.73 5.24
C ILE A 361 6.22 14.56 5.23
N PRO A 362 7.31 14.63 6.01
CA PRO A 362 8.24 13.52 6.11
C PRO A 362 7.56 12.35 6.82
N LEU A 363 7.73 11.15 6.25
CA LEU A 363 7.29 9.88 6.80
C LEU A 363 8.52 8.98 6.95
N GLY A 364 8.62 8.24 8.05
CA GLY A 364 9.77 7.39 8.31
C GLY A 364 9.45 6.21 9.20
N TRP A 365 10.23 5.15 9.06
CA TRP A 365 10.24 4.03 9.98
C TRP A 365 11.01 4.45 11.23
N ALA A 366 10.35 4.37 12.39
CA ALA A 366 11.02 4.64 13.64
C ALA A 366 11.68 3.36 14.19
N VAL A 367 12.90 3.47 14.69
CA VAL A 367 13.63 2.42 15.42
C VAL A 367 13.10 2.26 16.84
N SER A 368 12.88 3.38 17.55
CA SER A 368 12.35 3.38 18.93
C SER A 368 10.97 4.01 19.07
N GLY A 369 10.51 4.71 18.02
CA GLY A 369 9.28 5.50 18.02
C GLY A 369 9.46 6.91 18.55
N THR A 370 10.65 7.29 19.00
CA THR A 370 10.90 8.55 19.73
C THR A 370 12.13 9.32 19.29
N GLU A 371 12.80 8.87 18.23
CA GLU A 371 14.03 9.49 17.74
C GLU A 371 13.80 10.50 16.60
N LEU A 372 12.76 10.32 15.77
CA LEU A 372 12.49 11.20 14.63
C LEU A 372 11.99 12.61 15.05
N PRO A 373 12.27 13.71 14.37
CA PRO A 373 11.70 15.02 14.72
C PRO A 373 10.17 15.08 14.64
N LEU A 374 9.52 15.95 15.42
CA LEU A 374 8.05 15.98 15.56
C LEU A 374 7.28 16.27 14.26
N ASP A 375 7.93 16.85 13.25
CA ASP A 375 7.34 17.07 11.94
C ASP A 375 7.12 15.75 11.16
N PHE A 376 7.75 14.66 11.59
CA PHE A 376 7.54 13.34 11.00
C PHE A 376 6.20 12.74 11.40
N THR A 377 5.54 12.15 10.41
CA THR A 377 4.65 11.02 10.67
C THR A 377 5.50 9.76 10.87
N VAL A 378 5.15 8.95 11.86
CA VAL A 378 5.89 7.73 12.21
C VAL A 378 5.15 6.51 11.69
N MET A 379 5.85 5.66 10.95
CA MET A 379 5.36 4.31 10.66
C MET A 379 5.88 3.32 11.71
N ALA A 380 4.98 2.88 12.59
CA ALA A 380 5.33 2.04 13.73
C ALA A 380 5.15 0.56 13.39
N TRP A 381 6.26 -0.14 13.19
CA TRP A 381 6.27 -1.48 12.62
C TRP A 381 6.42 -2.62 13.62
N ARG A 382 6.81 -2.35 14.87
CA ARG A 382 7.07 -3.42 15.86
C ARG A 382 5.77 -3.91 16.49
N ASP A 383 5.19 -3.10 17.35
CA ASP A 383 4.00 -3.44 18.11
C ASP A 383 3.26 -2.18 18.60
N ALA A 384 2.18 -2.42 19.36
CA ALA A 384 1.35 -1.38 19.94
C ALA A 384 2.14 -0.44 20.89
N SER A 385 3.09 -0.95 21.66
CA SER A 385 3.90 -0.12 22.57
C SER A 385 4.79 0.85 21.80
N HIS A 386 5.35 0.42 20.67
CA HIS A 386 6.13 1.25 19.76
C HIS A 386 5.28 2.38 19.17
N ALA A 387 4.09 2.07 18.65
CA ALA A 387 3.16 3.10 18.16
C ALA A 387 2.72 4.08 19.25
N ARG A 388 2.45 3.58 20.46
CA ARG A 388 2.05 4.41 21.60
C ARG A 388 3.15 5.38 22.01
N ALA A 389 4.41 4.95 21.98
CA ALA A 389 5.55 5.80 22.29
C ALA A 389 5.63 7.01 21.34
N ALA A 390 5.46 6.78 20.03
CA ALA A 390 5.41 7.84 19.03
C ALA A 390 4.20 8.78 19.22
N ALA A 391 3.01 8.21 19.44
CA ALA A 391 1.79 8.99 19.68
C ALA A 391 1.93 9.89 20.93
N ARG A 392 2.43 9.34 22.04
CA ARG A 392 2.64 10.08 23.29
C ARG A 392 3.66 11.22 23.14
N ARG A 393 4.65 11.05 22.27
CA ARG A 393 5.62 12.11 21.95
C ARG A 393 5.02 13.22 21.08
N GLY A 394 3.92 12.95 20.37
CA GLY A 394 3.18 13.95 19.60
C GLY A 394 3.16 13.71 18.09
N HIS A 395 3.71 12.60 17.60
CA HIS A 395 3.67 12.27 16.17
C HIS A 395 2.27 11.87 15.72
N GLN A 396 1.99 12.06 14.44
CA GLN A 396 1.00 11.24 13.74
C GLN A 396 1.59 9.84 13.51
N VAL A 397 0.76 8.80 13.61
CA VAL A 397 1.23 7.41 13.56
C VAL A 397 0.43 6.60 12.55
N ILE A 398 1.14 5.79 11.77
CA ILE A 398 0.58 4.72 10.95
C ILE A 398 1.00 3.40 11.60
N ALA A 399 0.02 2.58 12.00
CA ALA A 399 0.27 1.28 12.61
C ALA A 399 0.55 0.22 11.53
N ALA A 400 1.69 -0.44 11.63
CA ALA A 400 2.24 -1.38 10.65
C ALA A 400 2.86 -2.61 11.33
N TYR A 401 2.25 -3.12 12.40
CA TYR A 401 2.88 -4.13 13.28
C TYR A 401 3.23 -5.41 12.53
N HIS A 402 4.50 -5.78 12.48
CA HIS A 402 4.98 -6.85 11.62
C HIS A 402 4.35 -8.20 11.92
N ARG A 403 4.13 -8.52 13.20
CA ARG A 403 3.39 -9.73 13.62
C ARG A 403 1.88 -9.67 13.41
N ARG A 404 1.37 -8.65 12.72
CA ARG A 404 -0.06 -8.44 12.45
C ARG A 404 -0.37 -8.07 11.01
N THR A 405 0.51 -7.35 10.30
CA THR A 405 0.22 -6.76 8.99
C THR A 405 1.26 -7.03 7.92
N TYR A 406 2.38 -7.66 8.24
CA TYR A 406 3.36 -8.06 7.21
C TYR A 406 2.85 -9.30 6.48
N LEU A 407 2.72 -9.17 5.18
CA LEU A 407 2.12 -10.12 4.25
C LEU A 407 3.18 -11.09 3.70
N ASP A 408 4.46 -10.81 3.89
CA ASP A 408 5.60 -11.65 3.54
C ASP A 408 5.87 -12.76 4.57
N TYR A 409 5.15 -12.80 5.69
CA TYR A 409 5.10 -13.96 6.59
C TYR A 409 4.14 -15.03 6.08
N ALA A 410 4.43 -16.29 6.43
CA ALA A 410 3.57 -17.43 6.15
C ALA A 410 2.14 -17.20 6.68
N GLN A 411 1.14 -17.76 6.01
CA GLN A 411 -0.27 -17.59 6.39
C GLN A 411 -0.79 -18.67 7.33
N SER A 412 -0.08 -19.78 7.44
CA SER A 412 -0.37 -20.89 8.34
C SER A 412 0.90 -21.70 8.64
N GLY A 413 0.77 -22.74 9.47
CA GLY A 413 1.84 -23.71 9.70
C GLY A 413 1.83 -24.89 8.72
N ASP A 414 1.09 -24.79 7.62
CA ASP A 414 1.07 -25.81 6.57
C ASP A 414 2.47 -25.90 5.92
N PRO A 415 3.10 -27.10 5.85
CA PRO A 415 4.42 -27.25 5.24
C PRO A 415 4.47 -26.92 3.74
N TYR A 416 3.30 -26.78 3.07
CA TYR A 416 3.18 -26.37 1.67
C TYR A 416 2.92 -24.87 1.50
N GLU A 417 2.99 -24.06 2.56
CA GLU A 417 3.09 -22.60 2.39
C GLU A 417 4.36 -22.25 1.59
N PRO A 418 4.29 -21.24 0.71
CA PRO A 418 5.48 -20.79 -0.01
C PRO A 418 6.55 -20.28 0.96
N VAL A 419 7.78 -20.17 0.48
CA VAL A 419 8.88 -19.57 1.25
C VAL A 419 8.47 -18.16 1.66
N ALA A 420 8.63 -17.87 2.94
CA ALA A 420 8.18 -16.64 3.58
C ALA A 420 9.20 -16.23 4.65
N GLN A 421 9.02 -15.04 5.22
CA GLN A 421 9.86 -14.59 6.33
C GLN A 421 9.83 -15.58 7.51
N PRO A 422 10.98 -15.78 8.18
CA PRO A 422 11.05 -16.65 9.33
C PRO A 422 10.23 -16.12 10.51
N GLY A 423 9.53 -17.04 11.17
CA GLY A 423 8.81 -16.80 12.42
C GLY A 423 7.32 -17.18 12.33
N ASP A 424 6.56 -16.78 13.35
CA ASP A 424 5.15 -17.16 13.48
C ASP A 424 4.29 -16.65 12.31
N PRO A 425 3.34 -17.48 11.83
CA PRO A 425 2.43 -17.10 10.76
C PRO A 425 1.59 -15.85 11.07
N VAL A 426 1.50 -14.94 10.09
CA VAL A 426 0.55 -13.82 10.11
C VAL A 426 -0.72 -14.27 9.40
N THR A 427 -1.60 -14.92 10.17
CA THR A 427 -2.85 -15.49 9.65
C THR A 427 -3.88 -14.43 9.28
N LEU A 428 -4.86 -14.78 8.44
CA LEU A 428 -6.01 -13.94 8.14
C LEU A 428 -6.74 -13.42 9.41
N ARG A 429 -6.87 -14.27 10.43
CA ARG A 429 -7.49 -13.89 11.72
C ARG A 429 -6.64 -12.90 12.50
N THR A 430 -5.31 -13.05 12.42
CA THR A 430 -4.36 -12.13 13.04
C THR A 430 -4.51 -10.72 12.42
N VAL A 431 -4.62 -10.63 11.09
CA VAL A 431 -4.79 -9.35 10.37
C VAL A 431 -6.15 -8.71 10.66
N HIS A 432 -7.24 -9.49 10.72
CA HIS A 432 -8.56 -8.93 11.03
C HIS A 432 -8.69 -8.50 12.50
N GLY A 433 -8.13 -9.30 13.41
CA GLY A 433 -8.38 -9.20 14.85
C GLY A 433 -7.51 -8.19 15.60
N TYR A 434 -6.44 -7.65 15.00
CA TYR A 434 -5.59 -6.71 15.73
C TYR A 434 -6.18 -5.30 15.77
N GLU A 435 -5.79 -4.52 16.77
CA GLU A 435 -6.24 -3.13 16.94
C GLU A 435 -5.08 -2.19 16.62
N PRO A 436 -5.19 -1.32 15.58
CA PRO A 436 -4.15 -0.33 15.30
C PRO A 436 -3.90 0.63 16.46
N ALA A 437 -4.95 1.00 17.20
CA ALA A 437 -4.90 1.85 18.39
C ALA A 437 -5.84 1.26 19.46
N PRO A 438 -5.32 0.40 20.36
CA PRO A 438 -6.09 -0.27 21.40
C PRO A 438 -6.97 0.68 22.22
N ALA A 439 -8.17 0.22 22.59
CA ALA A 439 -9.18 1.04 23.26
C ALA A 439 -8.76 1.54 24.66
N GLU A 440 -7.84 0.84 25.32
CA GLU A 440 -7.29 1.18 26.64
C GLU A 440 -6.31 2.36 26.63
N TRP A 441 -5.90 2.83 25.44
CA TRP A 441 -5.06 4.03 25.34
C TRP A 441 -5.88 5.30 25.60
N PRO A 442 -5.25 6.35 26.15
CA PRO A 442 -5.87 7.66 26.24
C PRO A 442 -6.42 8.15 24.88
N PRO A 443 -7.61 8.77 24.82
CA PRO A 443 -8.23 9.21 23.57
C PRO A 443 -7.33 10.10 22.70
N GLU A 444 -6.53 10.97 23.32
CA GLU A 444 -5.58 11.87 22.66
C GLU A 444 -4.41 11.14 22.01
N GLU A 445 -3.94 10.02 22.58
CA GLU A 445 -2.91 9.18 21.97
C GLU A 445 -3.53 8.38 20.81
N ARG A 446 -4.76 7.87 20.97
CA ARG A 446 -5.48 7.14 19.92
C ARG A 446 -5.79 8.02 18.71
N ALA A 447 -6.17 9.28 18.94
CA ALA A 447 -6.50 10.23 17.88
C ALA A 447 -5.33 10.55 16.95
N ARG A 448 -4.09 10.29 17.39
CA ARG A 448 -2.88 10.44 16.57
C ARG A 448 -2.61 9.27 15.63
N VAL A 449 -3.32 8.15 15.79
CA VAL A 449 -3.17 6.99 14.90
C VAL A 449 -4.06 7.18 13.68
N LEU A 450 -3.46 7.65 12.58
CA LEU A 450 -4.13 7.94 11.30
C LEU A 450 -4.78 6.69 10.68
N GLY A 451 -4.23 5.52 10.95
CA GLY A 451 -4.77 4.27 10.43
C GLY A 451 -3.70 3.20 10.34
N THR A 452 -3.78 2.39 9.28
CA THR A 452 -3.01 1.16 9.22
C THR A 452 -2.61 0.75 7.81
N GLN A 453 -1.61 -0.11 7.72
CA GLN A 453 -1.02 -0.52 6.45
C GLN A 453 -0.60 -1.98 6.50
N GLY A 454 -0.78 -2.71 5.39
CA GLY A 454 -0.13 -4.00 5.15
C GLY A 454 1.21 -3.81 4.45
N GLN A 455 2.19 -4.68 4.70
CA GLN A 455 3.54 -4.58 4.13
C GLN A 455 3.85 -5.86 3.38
N LEU A 456 4.30 -5.77 2.13
CA LEU A 456 4.81 -6.92 1.42
C LEU A 456 6.24 -6.63 0.96
N TRP A 457 7.19 -7.15 1.72
CA TRP A 457 8.60 -7.20 1.36
C TRP A 457 8.84 -8.38 0.41
N THR A 458 9.70 -8.19 -0.59
CA THR A 458 9.75 -9.11 -1.74
C THR A 458 11.02 -9.96 -1.81
N GLU A 459 11.77 -10.19 -0.73
CA GLU A 459 12.98 -11.04 -0.75
C GLU A 459 12.70 -12.46 -1.30
N TYR A 460 11.56 -13.04 -0.92
CA TYR A 460 11.13 -14.39 -1.33
C TYR A 460 9.93 -14.40 -2.27
N VAL A 461 9.47 -13.23 -2.70
CA VAL A 461 8.24 -13.05 -3.48
C VAL A 461 8.61 -12.41 -4.81
N ARG A 462 8.61 -13.19 -5.89
CA ARG A 462 9.25 -12.84 -7.16
C ARG A 462 8.24 -12.56 -8.27
N THR A 463 7.06 -13.16 -8.22
CA THR A 463 6.05 -13.02 -9.28
C THR A 463 4.77 -12.33 -8.79
N PRO A 464 4.02 -11.69 -9.71
CA PRO A 464 2.65 -11.21 -9.48
C PRO A 464 1.74 -12.20 -8.73
N GLU A 465 1.81 -13.48 -9.08
CA GLU A 465 0.96 -14.52 -8.52
C GLU A 465 1.32 -14.81 -7.05
N GLU A 466 2.62 -14.85 -6.71
CA GLU A 466 3.08 -15.02 -5.34
C GLU A 466 2.70 -13.81 -4.47
N ILE A 467 2.79 -12.60 -5.02
CA ILE A 467 2.35 -11.36 -4.37
C ILE A 467 0.87 -11.42 -4.04
N GLU A 468 0.04 -11.80 -5.01
CA GLU A 468 -1.41 -11.88 -4.81
C GLU A 468 -1.79 -13.02 -3.86
N TYR A 469 -1.09 -14.16 -3.91
CA TYR A 469 -1.28 -15.27 -2.97
C TYR A 469 -1.01 -14.88 -1.52
N LEU A 470 0.08 -14.15 -1.28
CA LEU A 470 0.42 -13.67 0.05
C LEU A 470 -0.49 -12.50 0.47
N SER A 471 -0.86 -11.61 -0.45
CA SER A 471 -1.67 -10.44 -0.13
C SER A 471 -3.13 -10.80 0.15
N TYR A 472 -3.71 -11.74 -0.59
CA TYR A 472 -5.13 -12.08 -0.52
C TYR A 472 -5.36 -13.46 0.10
N PRO A 473 -6.32 -13.60 1.02
CA PRO A 473 -7.35 -12.61 1.40
C PRO A 473 -6.97 -11.67 2.58
N ARG A 474 -5.70 -11.60 3.00
CA ARG A 474 -5.29 -10.76 4.15
C ARG A 474 -5.55 -9.27 3.95
N LEU A 475 -5.38 -8.74 2.75
CA LEU A 475 -5.73 -7.35 2.43
C LEU A 475 -7.25 -7.10 2.48
N CYS A 476 -8.10 -8.11 2.25
CA CYS A 476 -9.54 -7.98 2.51
C CYS A 476 -9.81 -7.79 4.01
N ALA A 477 -9.10 -8.51 4.88
CA ALA A 477 -9.20 -8.34 6.32
C ALA A 477 -8.70 -6.97 6.80
N LEU A 478 -7.55 -6.53 6.28
CA LEU A 478 -7.00 -5.21 6.60
C LEU A 478 -7.93 -4.07 6.13
N ALA A 479 -8.51 -4.20 4.95
CA ALA A 479 -9.52 -3.28 4.43
C ALA A 479 -10.77 -3.25 5.31
N ASP A 480 -11.34 -4.42 5.68
CA ASP A 480 -12.52 -4.48 6.56
C ASP A 480 -12.22 -3.88 7.94
N ARG A 481 -11.05 -4.14 8.52
CA ARG A 481 -10.65 -3.60 9.83
C ARG A 481 -10.47 -2.09 9.79
N SER A 482 -9.80 -1.55 8.78
CA SER A 482 -9.49 -0.12 8.65
C SER A 482 -10.65 0.73 8.13
N TRP A 483 -11.63 0.13 7.47
CA TRP A 483 -12.85 0.80 7.00
C TRP A 483 -14.00 0.68 8.00
N SER A 484 -14.30 -0.52 8.50
CA SER A 484 -15.48 -0.77 9.34
C SER A 484 -15.21 -0.66 10.84
N GLY A 485 -13.94 -0.60 11.26
CA GLY A 485 -13.53 -0.68 12.66
C GLY A 485 -13.75 -2.06 13.29
N GLY A 486 -14.03 -3.11 12.50
CA GLY A 486 -14.31 -4.47 13.00
C GLY A 486 -15.73 -4.66 13.55
N ARG A 487 -16.71 -3.86 13.10
CA ARG A 487 -18.08 -3.79 13.64
C ARG A 487 -18.83 -5.12 13.77
N ASP A 488 -18.53 -6.13 12.95
CA ASP A 488 -19.17 -7.47 13.02
C ASP A 488 -18.26 -8.57 13.58
N GLY A 489 -17.07 -8.20 14.02
CA GLY A 489 -16.05 -9.15 14.46
C GLY A 489 -15.69 -10.19 13.41
N TRP A 490 -14.94 -11.19 13.86
CA TRP A 490 -14.41 -12.25 13.00
C TRP A 490 -15.49 -13.10 12.30
N PRO A 491 -16.57 -13.57 12.96
CA PRO A 491 -17.56 -14.42 12.31
C PRO A 491 -18.27 -13.71 11.14
N GLY A 492 -18.63 -12.44 11.32
CA GLY A 492 -19.29 -11.67 10.27
C GLY A 492 -18.37 -11.37 9.08
N PHE A 493 -17.09 -11.10 9.34
CA PHE A 493 -16.09 -10.94 8.29
C PHE A 493 -15.91 -12.21 7.46
N VAL A 494 -15.71 -13.36 8.10
CA VAL A 494 -15.52 -14.65 7.41
C VAL A 494 -16.72 -14.99 6.54
N GLU A 495 -17.94 -14.76 7.04
CA GLU A 495 -19.15 -15.01 6.24
C GLU A 495 -19.18 -14.16 4.97
N ARG A 496 -18.85 -12.86 5.06
CA ARG A 496 -18.77 -12.01 3.87
C ARG A 496 -17.64 -12.43 2.94
N LEU A 497 -16.50 -12.83 3.50
CA LEU A 497 -15.34 -13.27 2.73
C LEU A 497 -15.62 -14.51 1.90
N ARG A 498 -16.37 -15.50 2.42
CA ARG A 498 -16.78 -16.70 1.67
C ARG A 498 -17.56 -16.38 0.40
N HIS A 499 -18.37 -15.33 0.42
CA HIS A 499 -19.08 -14.86 -0.79
C HIS A 499 -18.17 -13.99 -1.66
N HIS A 500 -17.21 -13.30 -1.05
CA HIS A 500 -16.27 -12.44 -1.76
C HIS A 500 -15.20 -13.22 -2.55
N THR A 501 -14.90 -14.48 -2.21
CA THR A 501 -13.97 -15.31 -2.98
C THR A 501 -14.39 -15.44 -4.44
N ALA A 502 -15.70 -15.53 -4.74
CA ALA A 502 -16.20 -15.54 -6.12
C ALA A 502 -15.80 -14.28 -6.92
N ARG A 503 -15.67 -13.12 -6.25
CA ARG A 503 -15.18 -11.87 -6.87
C ARG A 503 -13.68 -11.93 -7.12
N LEU A 504 -12.91 -12.50 -6.18
CA LEU A 504 -11.48 -12.74 -6.36
C LEU A 504 -11.22 -13.74 -7.51
N ASP A 505 -12.01 -14.80 -7.60
CA ASP A 505 -11.97 -15.79 -8.68
C ASP A 505 -12.26 -15.12 -10.03
N ALA A 506 -13.32 -14.30 -10.12
CA ALA A 506 -13.65 -13.57 -11.34
C ALA A 506 -12.56 -12.59 -11.78
N LEU A 507 -11.85 -11.97 -10.83
CA LEU A 507 -10.69 -11.09 -11.08
C LEU A 507 -9.40 -11.86 -11.39
N GLY A 508 -9.43 -13.20 -11.30
CA GLY A 508 -8.27 -14.08 -11.48
C GLY A 508 -7.19 -13.86 -10.43
N VAL A 509 -7.55 -13.51 -9.19
CA VAL A 509 -6.59 -13.32 -8.09
C VAL A 509 -6.21 -14.69 -7.52
N PRO A 510 -4.94 -15.13 -7.57
CA PRO A 510 -4.51 -16.41 -7.00
C PRO A 510 -4.34 -16.32 -5.48
N TYR A 511 -5.43 -16.08 -4.75
CA TYR A 511 -5.42 -15.94 -3.28
C TYR A 511 -5.19 -17.29 -2.57
N ARG A 512 -4.76 -17.24 -1.32
CA ARG A 512 -4.71 -18.44 -0.46
C ARG A 512 -6.14 -18.93 -0.14
N PRO A 513 -6.48 -20.20 -0.45
CA PRO A 513 -7.79 -20.76 -0.11
C PRO A 513 -8.12 -20.63 1.39
N LEU A 514 -9.40 -20.44 1.70
CA LEU A 514 -9.89 -20.28 3.08
C LEU A 514 -9.81 -21.58 3.88
N ASP A 515 -10.08 -22.71 3.22
CA ASP A 515 -9.95 -24.03 3.79
C ASP A 515 -8.52 -24.57 3.58
N ALA A 516 -8.07 -25.45 4.47
CA ALA A 516 -6.78 -26.11 4.31
C ALA A 516 -6.75 -26.87 2.97
N ARG A 517 -5.63 -26.77 2.23
CA ARG A 517 -5.46 -27.56 1.01
C ARG A 517 -5.52 -29.04 1.38
N SER A 518 -6.40 -29.80 0.73
CA SER A 518 -6.32 -31.26 0.81
C SER A 518 -5.05 -31.69 0.09
N PRO A 519 -4.27 -32.66 0.60
CA PRO A 519 -3.13 -33.23 -0.11
C PRO A 519 -3.46 -33.70 -1.54
N ALA A 520 -4.74 -33.98 -1.82
CA ALA A 520 -5.23 -34.41 -3.13
C ALA A 520 -5.39 -33.28 -4.17
N THR A 521 -5.37 -32.00 -3.76
CA THR A 521 -5.60 -30.84 -4.65
C THR A 521 -4.45 -29.84 -4.66
N ALA A 522 -3.34 -30.13 -3.96
CA ALA A 522 -2.14 -29.31 -4.05
C ALA A 522 -1.51 -29.48 -5.45
N PRO A 523 -1.18 -28.39 -6.17
CA PRO A 523 -0.31 -28.50 -7.34
C PRO A 523 1.00 -29.15 -6.91
N THR A 524 1.41 -30.19 -7.63
CA THR A 524 2.69 -30.87 -7.43
C THR A 524 3.81 -29.87 -7.71
N PRO A 525 4.89 -29.83 -6.89
CA PRO A 525 5.95 -28.83 -6.98
C PRO A 525 6.59 -28.70 -8.36
#